data_AF-A0A7U9X3P3-F1
#
_entry.id   AF-A0A7U9X3P3-F1
#
_cell.length_a   1.000
_cell.length_b   1.000
_cell.length_c   1.000
_cell.angle_alpha   90.00
_cell.angle_beta   90.00
_cell.angle_gamma   90.00
#
_symmetry.space_group_name_H-M   'P 1'
#
loop_
_entity.id
_entity.type
_entity.pdbx_description
1 polymer ?
#
loop_
_entity_poly.entity_id
_entity_poly.type
_entity_poly.pdbx_seq_one_letter_code
_entity_poly.pdbx_strand_id
1 'polypeptide(L)'
;MAKKKNSNYDYIITRTRYKAIKTFDHKQMESFCTDVYRSGYEDGRASVPGIDLTAIYEAIGATKGIGTKKLEEIKRSIEAIFDKAGEDKREE
;
A
#
# COMPACT_ATOMS: atom_id res chain seq x y z
N MET A 1 -4.82 -1.93 -41.46
CA MET A 1 -4.75 -0.74 -40.59
C MET A 1 -5.80 -0.89 -39.48
N ALA A 2 -5.42 -1.23 -38.24
CA ALA A 2 -6.34 -1.20 -37.10
C ALA A 2 -5.64 -0.63 -35.87
N LYS A 3 -6.28 0.39 -35.29
CA LYS A 3 -5.76 1.40 -34.36
C LYS A 3 -4.92 0.85 -33.19
N LYS A 4 -3.70 1.36 -33.07
CA LYS A 4 -2.85 1.30 -31.87
C LYS A 4 -3.63 1.92 -30.70
N LYS A 5 -4.04 1.11 -29.72
CA LYS A 5 -4.67 1.61 -28.48
C LYS A 5 -3.56 2.13 -27.57
N ASN A 6 -3.37 3.45 -27.59
CA ASN A 6 -2.79 4.15 -26.45
C ASN A 6 -3.82 4.13 -25.33
N SER A 7 -3.69 3.23 -24.38
CA SER A 7 -4.40 3.35 -23.12
C SER A 7 -3.37 3.23 -22.02
N ASN A 8 -3.05 4.38 -21.42
CA ASN A 8 -2.19 4.54 -20.26
C ASN A 8 -2.89 4.08 -18.97
N TYR A 9 -3.63 2.96 -19.07
CA TYR A 9 -4.44 2.42 -17.98
C TYR A 9 -4.05 0.95 -17.82
N ASP A 10 -3.57 0.60 -16.64
CA ASP A 10 -3.20 -0.79 -16.32
C ASP A 10 -4.42 -1.73 -16.33
N TYR A 11 -5.63 -1.16 -16.19
CA TYR A 11 -6.90 -1.90 -16.23
C TYR A 11 -7.83 -1.41 -17.34
N ILE A 12 -7.69 -1.96 -18.54
CA ILE A 12 -8.55 -1.65 -19.69
C ILE A 12 -9.84 -2.46 -19.64
N ILE A 13 -10.99 -1.78 -19.53
CA ILE A 13 -12.29 -2.44 -19.66
C ILE A 13 -12.59 -2.69 -21.14
N THR A 14 -12.52 -3.95 -21.56
CA THR A 14 -12.94 -4.37 -22.91
C THR A 14 -14.45 -4.37 -23.05
N ARG A 15 -14.96 -4.32 -24.30
CA ARG A 15 -16.41 -4.34 -24.55
C ARG A 15 -17.10 -5.60 -23.99
N THR A 16 -16.41 -6.73 -23.99
CA THR A 16 -16.89 -7.98 -23.39
C THR A 16 -17.00 -7.86 -21.87
N ARG A 17 -15.97 -7.31 -21.21
CA ARG A 17 -15.95 -7.14 -19.75
C ARG A 17 -16.98 -6.12 -19.28
N TYR A 18 -17.18 -5.03 -20.02
CA TYR A 18 -18.26 -4.08 -19.77
C TYR A 18 -19.65 -4.75 -19.79
N LYS A 19 -19.92 -5.58 -20.81
CA LYS A 19 -21.20 -6.31 -20.91
C LYS A 19 -21.40 -7.27 -19.74
N ALA A 20 -20.35 -7.97 -19.31
CA ALA A 20 -20.41 -8.88 -18.17
C ALA A 20 -20.71 -8.14 -16.86
N ILE A 21 -20.02 -7.02 -16.60
CA ILE A 21 -20.23 -6.19 -15.40
C ILE A 21 -21.67 -5.65 -15.36
N LYS A 22 -22.21 -5.23 -16.52
CA LYS A 22 -23.59 -4.75 -16.61
C LYS A 22 -24.63 -5.81 -16.22
N THR A 23 -24.32 -7.09 -16.38
CA THR A 23 -25.25 -8.21 -16.08
C THR A 23 -25.09 -8.79 -14.68
N PHE A 24 -24.20 -8.24 -13.85
CA PHE A 24 -23.98 -8.76 -12.50
C PHE A 24 -25.22 -8.64 -11.61
N ASP A 25 -25.46 -9.67 -10.81
CA ASP A 25 -26.36 -9.57 -9.67
C ASP A 25 -25.71 -8.76 -8.52
N HIS A 26 -26.50 -8.46 -7.48
CA HIS A 26 -26.04 -7.63 -6.36
C HIS A 26 -24.80 -8.20 -5.66
N LYS A 27 -24.71 -9.52 -5.46
CA LYS A 27 -23.57 -10.16 -4.79
C LYS A 27 -22.31 -10.11 -5.66
N GLN A 28 -22.49 -10.33 -6.96
CA GLN A 28 -21.40 -10.24 -7.94
C GLN A 28 -20.85 -8.81 -8.03
N MET A 29 -21.73 -7.80 -7.96
CA MET A 29 -21.31 -6.40 -7.96
C MET A 29 -20.59 -6.01 -6.66
N GLU A 30 -21.10 -6.45 -5.49
CA GLU A 30 -20.43 -6.23 -4.19
C GLU A 30 -19.03 -6.86 -4.15
N SER A 31 -18.89 -8.09 -4.64
CA SER A 31 -17.58 -8.76 -4.76
C SER A 31 -16.66 -7.98 -5.69
N PHE A 32 -17.15 -7.57 -6.86
CA PHE A 32 -16.36 -6.80 -7.82
C PHE A 32 -15.83 -5.49 -7.22
N CYS A 33 -16.68 -4.72 -6.52
CA CYS A 33 -16.26 -3.49 -5.84
C CYS A 33 -15.24 -3.76 -4.73
N THR A 34 -15.44 -4.83 -3.95
CA THR A 34 -14.51 -5.25 -2.89
C THR A 34 -13.14 -5.62 -3.45
N ASP A 35 -13.12 -6.35 -4.57
CA ASP A 35 -11.90 -6.77 -5.23
C ASP A 35 -11.15 -5.58 -5.87
N VAL A 36 -11.88 -4.63 -6.46
CA VAL A 36 -11.29 -3.37 -6.95
C VAL A 36 -10.64 -2.60 -5.81
N TYR A 37 -11.34 -2.43 -4.68
CA TYR A 37 -10.79 -1.76 -3.51
C TYR A 37 -9.54 -2.48 -2.97
N ARG A 38 -9.60 -3.81 -2.81
CA ARG A 38 -8.46 -4.62 -2.36
C ARG A 38 -7.26 -4.46 -3.28
N SER A 39 -7.48 -4.54 -4.60
CA SER A 39 -6.41 -4.38 -5.58
C SER A 39 -5.76 -2.98 -5.51
N GLY A 40 -6.55 -1.92 -5.31
CA GLY A 40 -6.01 -0.57 -5.14
C GLY A 40 -5.24 -0.39 -3.84
N TYR A 41 -5.66 -1.05 -2.75
CA TYR A 41 -4.93 -1.06 -1.49
C TYR A 41 -3.60 -1.82 -1.61
N GLU A 42 -3.60 -2.99 -2.23
CA GLU A 42 -2.39 -3.79 -2.46
C GLU A 42 -1.39 -3.06 -3.37
N ASP A 43 -1.89 -2.43 -4.44
CA ASP A 43 -1.08 -1.62 -5.35
C ASP A 43 -0.51 -0.38 -4.64
N GLY A 44 -1.32 0.30 -3.83
CA GLY A 44 -0.86 1.39 -2.96
C GLY A 44 0.22 0.93 -1.96
N ARG A 45 0.05 -0.25 -1.36
CA ARG A 45 1.04 -0.84 -0.43
C ARG A 45 2.34 -1.20 -1.16
N ALA A 46 2.26 -1.72 -2.38
CA ALA A 46 3.43 -2.07 -3.19
C ALA A 46 4.14 -0.84 -3.77
N SER A 47 3.39 0.22 -4.09
CA SER A 47 3.91 1.49 -4.60
C SER A 47 4.64 2.29 -3.53
N VAL A 48 4.29 2.11 -2.26
CA VAL A 48 5.09 2.67 -1.16
C VAL A 48 6.29 1.75 -0.98
N PRO A 49 7.54 2.23 -1.15
CA PRO A 49 8.70 1.47 -0.73
C PRO A 49 8.56 1.29 0.78
N GLY A 50 8.15 0.08 1.20
CA GLY A 50 8.08 -0.27 2.60
C GLY A 50 9.48 -0.14 3.17
N ILE A 51 9.77 0.97 3.84
CA ILE A 51 11.06 1.16 4.47
C ILE A 51 11.08 0.23 5.67
N ASP A 52 11.90 -0.81 5.59
CA ASP A 52 12.11 -1.71 6.70
C ASP A 52 12.69 -0.91 7.88
N LEU A 53 12.04 -0.99 9.04
CA LEU A 53 12.50 -0.36 10.28
C LEU A 53 13.92 -0.82 10.63
N THR A 54 14.27 -2.06 10.27
CA THR A 54 15.63 -2.59 10.47
C THR A 54 16.64 -1.81 9.64
N ALA A 55 16.35 -1.50 8.37
CA ALA A 55 17.21 -0.71 7.50
C ALA A 55 17.39 0.73 8.01
N ILE A 56 16.34 1.32 8.60
CA ILE A 56 16.44 2.63 9.27
C ILE A 56 17.40 2.55 10.46
N TYR A 57 17.26 1.53 11.31
CA TYR A 57 18.12 1.37 12.49
C TYR A 57 19.57 1.08 12.13
N GLU A 58 19.82 0.31 11.08
CA GLU A 58 21.17 0.06 10.55
C GLU A 58 21.80 1.35 10.01
N ALA A 59 21.05 2.13 9.22
CA ALA A 59 21.53 3.41 8.71
C ALA A 59 21.87 4.39 9.84
N ILE A 60 21.04 4.45 10.89
CA ILE A 60 21.28 5.29 12.08
C ILE A 60 22.53 4.81 12.83
N GLY A 61 22.70 3.51 13.04
CA GLY A 61 23.86 2.94 13.72
C GLY A 61 25.18 3.13 12.98
N ALA A 62 25.15 3.19 11.65
CA ALA A 62 26.32 3.48 10.82
C ALA A 62 26.77 4.96 10.90
N THR A 63 25.94 5.87 11.43
CA THR A 63 26.31 7.28 11.55
C THR A 63 27.35 7.52 12.65
N LYS A 64 28.39 8.29 12.30
CA LYS A 64 29.50 8.58 13.21
C LYS A 64 28.99 9.35 14.44
N GLY A 65 29.23 8.79 15.63
CA GLY A 65 28.90 9.42 16.91
C GLY A 65 27.61 8.88 17.58
N ILE A 66 26.90 7.95 16.92
CA ILE A 66 25.83 7.19 17.53
C ILE A 66 26.40 5.89 18.10
N GLY A 67 26.45 5.79 19.43
CA GLY A 67 26.77 4.55 20.14
C GLY A 67 25.52 3.74 20.47
N THR A 68 25.71 2.53 20.99
CA THR A 68 24.65 1.57 21.34
C THR A 68 23.54 2.18 22.20
N LYS A 69 23.88 2.94 23.25
CA LYS A 69 22.91 3.60 24.14
C LYS A 69 22.01 4.61 23.43
N LYS A 70 22.60 5.48 22.59
CA LYS A 70 21.84 6.48 21.83
C LYS A 70 20.96 5.82 20.76
N LEU A 71 21.45 4.75 20.16
CA LEU A 71 20.68 3.97 19.18
C LEU A 71 19.45 3.30 19.82
N GLU A 72 19.57 2.75 21.03
CA GLU A 72 18.43 2.20 21.78
C GLU A 72 17.41 3.27 22.17
N GLU A 73 17.85 4.46 22.59
CA GLU A 73 16.97 5.59 22.88
C GLU A 73 16.20 6.07 21.63
N ILE A 74 16.88 6.14 20.48
CA ILE A 74 16.26 6.49 19.20
C ILE A 74 15.25 5.41 18.78
N LYS A 75 15.60 4.11 18.91
CA LYS A 75 14.68 3.00 18.64
C LYS A 75 13.39 3.13 19.42
N ARG A 76 13.49 3.27 20.75
CA ARG A 76 12.33 3.44 21.64
C ARG A 76 11.47 4.65 21.28
N SER A 77 12.11 5.77 20.91
CA SER A 77 11.39 7.00 20.53
C SER A 77 10.62 6.83 19.22
N ILE A 78 11.21 6.13 18.25
CA ILE A 78 10.57 5.81 16.98
C ILE A 78 9.42 4.82 17.18
N GLU A 79 9.63 3.74 17.93
CA GLU A 79 8.60 2.74 18.27
C GLU A 79 7.39 3.40 18.94
N ALA A 80 7.61 4.29 19.92
CA ALA A 80 6.52 5.00 20.61
C ALA A 80 5.67 5.90 19.69
N ILE A 81 6.23 6.40 18.59
CA ILE A 81 5.48 7.18 17.58
C ILE A 81 4.64 6.24 16.71
N PHE A 82 5.21 5.12 16.29
CA PHE A 82 4.50 4.13 15.47
C PHE A 82 3.38 3.42 16.24
N ASP A 83 3.56 3.14 17.53
CA ASP A 83 2.52 2.56 18.38
C ASP A 83 1.32 3.50 18.53
N LYS A 84 1.56 4.81 18.73
CA LYS A 84 0.50 5.82 18.76
C LYS A 84 -0.23 5.95 17.42
N ALA A 85 0.48 5.89 16.30
CA ALA A 85 -0.13 5.95 14.97
C ALA A 85 -0.94 4.69 14.62
N GLY A 86 -0.72 3.57 15.32
CA GLY A 86 -1.48 2.33 15.17
C GLY A 86 -2.76 2.24 16.02
N GLU A 87 -2.93 3.14 16.99
CA GLU A 87 -4.17 3.27 17.79
C GLU A 87 -5.21 4.16 17.08
N ASP A 88 -4.76 5.23 16.42
CA ASP A 88 -5.62 6.19 15.71
C ASP A 88 -6.34 5.59 14.48
N LYS A 89 -5.90 4.42 13.99
CA LYS A 89 -6.51 3.70 12.86
C LYS A 89 -7.55 2.64 13.25
N ARG A 90 -7.85 2.46 14.54
CA ARG A 90 -8.80 1.43 15.02
C ARG A 90 -10.16 2.00 15.43
N GLU A 91 -10.36 3.31 15.32
CA GLU A 91 -11.60 3.99 15.72
C GLU A 91 -12.52 4.38 14.54
N GLU A 92 -12.22 3.99 13.29
CA GLU A 92 -13.11 4.16 12.13
C GLU A 92 -13.74 2.84 11.65
#